data_AF-A0A2V0PEK4-F1
#
_entry.id   AF-A0A2V0PEK4-F1
#
_cell.length_a   1.000
_cell.length_b   1.000
_cell.length_c   1.000
_cell.angle_alpha   90.00
_cell.angle_beta   90.00
_cell.angle_gamma   90.00
#
_symmetry.space_group_name_H-M   'P 1'
#
loop_
_entity.id
_entity.type
_entity.pdbx_description
1 polymer ?
#
loop_
_entity_poly.entity_id
_entity_poly.type
_entity_poly.pdbx_seq_one_letter_code
_entity_poly.pdbx_strand_id
1 'polypeptide(L)'
;MVAAAAPRAGQAQPPSSSGSSWLWTTAAVAVLALAALQARGATAWLQGLLSCSDRFPPPTGAASDVAVVLGYALHHNGSCTRPLQSRVEVGVALFREGRAARLIFSGAHPGSGLRNVSEANAMAEYAAGLMPPAPRGLWLLEERSTSTRTNALFSLAMIQQQQQQQQQQQQQQRQQSAGDGSDCSDGSGGVCSVLLVTNPFHQLRSYLTFRRAMREAGMPPDGGGCDSGGGAGGGACYRLYVAAAPFAGHRGYGPWPLDALADQWDFWRELLALAYYAARGWL
;
A
#
# COMPACT_ATOMS: atom_id res chain seq x y z
N MET A 1 93.12 -29.21 29.39
CA MET A 1 93.11 -28.20 28.30
C MET A 1 91.89 -28.45 27.43
N VAL A 2 91.41 -27.36 26.84
CA VAL A 2 90.09 -27.10 26.28
C VAL A 2 89.77 -27.85 24.98
N ALA A 3 88.45 -27.93 24.70
CA ALA A 3 87.75 -28.14 23.42
C ALA A 3 87.15 -29.55 23.23
N ALA A 4 85.90 -29.73 22.81
CA ALA A 4 85.07 -28.88 21.95
C ALA A 4 83.59 -28.90 22.35
N ALA A 5 82.95 -27.73 22.37
CA ALA A 5 81.50 -27.60 22.44
C ALA A 5 80.93 -27.62 21.01
N ALA A 6 80.01 -28.54 20.74
CA ALA A 6 79.28 -28.62 19.47
C ALA A 6 78.29 -27.44 19.33
N PRO A 7 78.08 -26.89 18.12
CA PRO A 7 77.14 -25.80 17.92
C PRO A 7 75.70 -26.30 18.09
N ARG A 8 74.93 -25.62 18.95
CA ARG A 8 73.48 -25.84 19.09
C ARG A 8 72.80 -25.42 17.79
N ALA A 9 72.09 -26.35 17.16
CA ALA A 9 71.21 -26.07 16.03
C ALA A 9 70.17 -25.02 16.42
N GLY A 10 70.09 -23.95 15.64
CA GLY A 10 69.14 -22.87 15.82
C GLY A 10 67.70 -23.38 15.74
N GLN A 11 66.89 -23.03 16.73
CA GLN A 11 65.44 -23.18 16.63
C GLN A 11 64.92 -22.20 15.59
N ALA A 12 64.47 -22.72 14.45
CA ALA A 12 63.72 -21.93 13.47
C ALA A 12 62.37 -21.54 14.08
N GLN A 13 62.14 -20.23 14.24
CA GLN A 13 60.80 -19.74 14.57
C GLN A 13 59.84 -20.03 13.41
N PRO A 14 58.61 -20.53 13.66
CA PRO A 14 57.64 -20.71 12.60
C PRO A 14 57.22 -19.35 12.02
N PRO A 15 56.98 -19.25 10.70
CA PRO A 15 56.56 -18.00 10.08
C PRO A 15 55.21 -17.53 10.66
N SER A 16 55.13 -16.25 10.98
CA SER A 16 53.92 -15.58 11.47
C SER A 16 52.84 -15.58 10.38
N SER A 17 51.80 -16.40 10.56
CA SER A 17 50.70 -16.59 9.62
C SER A 17 49.61 -15.49 9.70
N SER A 18 49.95 -14.27 10.11
CA SER A 18 48.96 -13.20 10.36
C SER A 18 48.44 -12.51 9.09
N GLY A 19 49.13 -12.62 7.96
CA GLY A 19 48.76 -11.92 6.72
C GLY A 19 47.65 -12.58 5.90
N SER A 20 47.49 -13.91 5.97
CA SER A 20 46.52 -14.65 5.14
C SER A 20 45.10 -14.63 5.71
N SER A 21 44.95 -14.66 7.03
CA SER A 21 43.63 -14.64 7.68
C SER A 21 42.86 -13.33 7.43
N TRP A 22 43.56 -12.20 7.30
CA TRP A 22 42.96 -10.91 6.96
C TRP A 22 42.42 -10.85 5.52
N LEU A 23 43.11 -11.47 4.56
CA LEU A 23 42.67 -11.50 3.16
C LEU A 23 41.45 -12.41 2.98
N TRP A 24 41.38 -13.54 3.67
CA TRP A 24 40.23 -14.43 3.61
C TRP A 24 38.99 -13.85 4.32
N THR A 25 39.16 -13.16 5.45
CA THR A 25 38.04 -12.50 6.13
C THR A 25 37.50 -11.32 5.32
N THR A 26 38.37 -10.50 4.72
CA THR A 26 37.92 -9.39 3.85
C THR A 26 37.21 -9.89 2.59
N ALA A 27 37.71 -10.95 1.95
CA ALA A 27 37.06 -11.58 0.80
C ALA A 27 35.69 -12.18 1.17
N ALA A 28 35.58 -12.87 2.31
CA ALA A 28 34.30 -13.42 2.79
C ALA A 28 33.27 -12.31 3.07
N VAL A 29 33.69 -11.21 3.70
CA VAL A 29 32.83 -10.04 3.94
C VAL A 29 32.38 -9.40 2.62
N ALA A 30 33.26 -9.27 1.63
CA ALA A 30 32.92 -8.72 0.32
C ALA A 30 31.93 -9.59 -0.45
N VAL A 31 32.09 -10.92 -0.41
CA VAL A 31 31.14 -11.88 -1.03
C VAL A 31 29.78 -11.81 -0.34
N LEU A 32 29.75 -11.76 0.99
CA LEU A 32 28.50 -11.60 1.75
C LEU A 32 27.82 -10.25 1.45
N ALA A 33 28.58 -9.17 1.29
CA ALA A 33 28.06 -7.86 0.90
C ALA A 33 27.55 -7.84 -0.56
N LEU A 34 28.19 -8.55 -1.49
CA LEU A 34 27.69 -8.67 -2.86
C LEU A 34 26.40 -9.50 -2.93
N ALA A 35 26.33 -10.61 -2.20
CA ALA A 35 25.11 -11.41 -2.05
C ALA A 35 23.98 -10.58 -1.40
N ALA A 36 24.31 -9.71 -0.44
CA ALA A 36 23.40 -8.75 0.16
C ALA A 36 22.76 -7.78 -0.83
N LEU A 37 23.60 -7.16 -1.67
CA LEU A 37 23.20 -6.18 -2.66
C LEU A 37 22.34 -6.82 -3.75
N GLN A 38 22.72 -8.03 -4.18
CA GLN A 38 21.91 -8.86 -5.08
C GLN A 38 20.54 -9.20 -4.46
N ALA A 39 20.50 -9.54 -3.17
CA ALA A 39 19.24 -9.79 -2.46
C ALA A 39 18.32 -8.55 -2.42
N ARG A 40 18.89 -7.34 -2.28
CA ARG A 40 18.11 -6.08 -2.33
C ARG A 40 17.51 -5.79 -3.71
N GLY A 41 18.32 -5.93 -4.76
CA GLY A 41 17.84 -5.78 -6.14
C GLY A 41 16.76 -6.81 -6.46
N ALA A 42 16.96 -8.06 -6.03
CA ALA A 42 15.98 -9.13 -6.19
C ALA A 42 14.66 -8.83 -5.46
N THR A 43 14.69 -8.35 -4.22
CA THR A 43 13.47 -7.99 -3.48
C THR A 43 12.70 -6.88 -4.18
N ALA A 44 13.35 -5.79 -4.60
CA ALA A 44 12.69 -4.71 -5.32
C ALA A 44 12.08 -5.19 -6.66
N TRP A 45 12.81 -6.04 -7.39
CA TRP A 45 12.32 -6.65 -8.61
C TRP A 45 11.10 -7.55 -8.38
N LEU A 46 11.14 -8.42 -7.37
CA LEU A 46 10.02 -9.29 -6.98
C LEU A 46 8.78 -8.46 -6.61
N GLN A 47 8.94 -7.42 -5.80
CA GLN A 47 7.83 -6.53 -5.45
C GLN A 47 7.26 -5.80 -6.68
N GLY A 48 8.12 -5.47 -7.65
CA GLY A 48 7.72 -4.91 -8.95
C GLY A 48 6.80 -5.83 -9.75
N LEU A 49 6.96 -7.16 -9.66
CA LEU A 49 6.09 -8.12 -10.36
C LEU A 49 4.63 -8.08 -9.87
N LEU A 50 4.41 -7.66 -8.61
CA LEU A 50 3.09 -7.53 -8.01
C LEU A 50 2.56 -6.09 -8.02
N SER A 51 3.38 -5.15 -8.50
CA SER A 51 2.98 -3.75 -8.71
C SER A 51 2.07 -3.65 -9.94
N CYS A 52 1.01 -2.87 -9.83
CA CYS A 52 0.12 -2.56 -10.95
C CYS A 52 -0.18 -1.06 -11.10
N SER A 53 0.49 -0.19 -10.34
CA SER A 53 0.34 1.27 -10.44
C SER A 53 0.74 1.83 -11.80
N ASP A 54 1.69 1.21 -12.49
CA ASP A 54 2.08 1.66 -13.84
C ASP A 54 1.02 1.29 -14.89
N ARG A 55 0.24 0.24 -14.62
CA ARG A 55 -0.86 -0.21 -15.49
C ARG A 55 -2.15 0.56 -15.23
N PHE A 56 -2.39 0.96 -13.98
CA PHE A 56 -3.58 1.69 -13.56
C PHE A 56 -3.20 2.96 -12.79
N PRO A 57 -2.46 3.90 -13.42
CA PRO A 57 -1.95 5.07 -12.73
C PRO A 57 -3.07 6.02 -12.32
N PRO A 58 -2.90 6.82 -11.25
CA PRO A 58 -3.89 7.82 -10.89
C PRO A 58 -4.08 8.82 -12.03
N PRO A 59 -5.30 9.35 -12.24
CA PRO A 59 -5.60 10.23 -13.36
C PRO A 59 -4.72 11.49 -13.37
N THR A 60 -4.41 11.95 -14.58
CA THR A 60 -3.67 13.19 -14.83
C THR A 60 -4.69 14.31 -15.08
N GLY A 61 -5.04 15.08 -14.05
CA GLY A 61 -5.95 16.23 -14.15
C GLY A 61 -7.20 16.10 -13.28
N ALA A 62 -8.12 15.19 -13.61
CA ALA A 62 -9.36 15.02 -12.84
C ALA A 62 -9.09 14.41 -11.47
N ALA A 63 -9.66 14.99 -10.42
CA ALA A 63 -9.64 14.44 -9.07
C ALA A 63 -10.34 13.08 -9.03
N SER A 64 -9.76 12.11 -8.33
CA SER A 64 -10.51 10.92 -7.94
C SER A 64 -11.54 11.28 -6.87
N ASP A 65 -12.75 10.73 -6.92
CA ASP A 65 -13.80 11.05 -5.94
C ASP A 65 -13.44 10.61 -4.53
N VAL A 66 -12.63 9.55 -4.44
CA VAL A 66 -12.19 8.96 -3.19
C VAL A 66 -10.86 8.23 -3.37
N ALA A 67 -9.93 8.46 -2.45
CA ALA A 67 -8.77 7.60 -2.29
C ALA A 67 -8.94 6.71 -1.05
N VAL A 68 -8.74 5.40 -1.23
CA VAL A 68 -8.81 4.39 -0.17
C VAL A 68 -7.38 4.01 0.23
N VAL A 69 -6.97 4.43 1.42
CA VAL A 69 -5.68 4.11 2.01
C VAL A 69 -5.81 2.80 2.78
N LEU A 70 -5.15 1.76 2.28
CA LEU A 70 -5.27 0.41 2.84
C LEU A 70 -4.34 0.23 4.04
N GLY A 71 -4.88 -0.39 5.09
CA GLY A 71 -4.17 -0.82 6.29
C GLY A 71 -3.07 -1.85 6.04
N TYR A 72 -2.20 -2.02 7.03
CA TYR A 72 -1.04 -2.91 6.95
C TYR A 72 -0.68 -3.53 8.30
N ALA A 73 -0.03 -2.76 9.16
CA ALA A 73 0.43 -3.21 10.48
C ALA A 73 0.71 -1.99 11.37
N LEU A 74 0.41 -2.14 12.65
CA LEU A 74 0.80 -1.22 13.71
C LEU A 74 1.94 -1.79 14.54
N HIS A 75 2.73 -0.91 15.14
CA HIS A 75 3.61 -1.26 16.24
C HIS A 75 2.80 -1.63 17.48
N HIS A 76 3.43 -2.33 18.44
CA HIS A 76 2.78 -2.76 19.69
C HIS A 76 2.24 -1.62 20.57
N ASN A 77 2.70 -0.39 20.33
CA ASN A 77 2.21 0.82 20.99
C ASN A 77 1.03 1.48 20.25
N GLY A 78 0.53 0.88 19.17
CA GLY A 78 -0.56 1.41 18.34
C GLY A 78 -0.14 2.40 17.26
N SER A 79 1.15 2.75 17.14
CA SER A 79 1.60 3.69 16.11
C SER A 79 1.75 3.03 14.73
N CYS A 80 1.59 3.83 13.68
CA CYS A 80 1.76 3.37 12.30
C CYS A 80 3.19 2.89 12.04
N THR A 81 3.34 1.68 11.46
CA THR A 81 4.64 1.21 10.94
C THR A 81 5.08 2.05 9.73
N ARG A 82 6.38 2.06 9.39
CA ARG A 82 6.90 2.84 8.27
C ARG A 82 6.17 2.58 6.93
N PRO A 83 5.86 1.34 6.53
CA PRO A 83 5.07 1.09 5.33
C PRO A 83 3.67 1.70 5.39
N LEU A 84 3.02 1.65 6.56
CA LEU A 84 1.69 2.24 6.77
C LEU A 84 1.75 3.77 6.73
N GLN A 85 2.73 4.39 7.38
CA GLN A 85 2.99 5.83 7.31
C GLN A 85 3.14 6.29 5.86
N SER A 86 3.92 5.57 5.05
CA SER A 86 4.14 5.93 3.65
C SER A 86 2.84 5.91 2.83
N ARG A 87 1.90 4.98 3.10
CA ARG A 87 0.59 4.98 2.45
C ARG A 87 -0.23 6.21 2.85
N VAL A 88 -0.19 6.58 4.12
CA VAL A 88 -0.88 7.79 4.60
C VAL A 88 -0.26 9.05 4.00
N GLU A 89 1.07 9.15 3.95
CA GLU A 89 1.78 10.26 3.30
C GLU A 89 1.32 10.45 1.85
N VAL A 90 1.25 9.35 1.06
CA VAL A 90 0.77 9.40 -0.33
C VAL A 90 -0.71 9.75 -0.41
N GLY A 91 -1.57 9.16 0.43
CA GLY A 91 -2.99 9.49 0.47
C GLY A 91 -3.24 10.98 0.77
N VAL A 92 -2.56 11.50 1.80
CA VAL A 92 -2.62 12.92 2.17
C VAL A 92 -2.09 13.82 1.08
N ALA A 93 -0.98 13.46 0.42
CA ALA A 93 -0.45 14.22 -0.71
C ALA A 93 -1.48 14.31 -1.86
N LEU A 94 -2.07 13.18 -2.25
CA LEU A 94 -3.11 13.14 -3.29
C LEU A 94 -4.32 14.00 -2.92
N PHE A 95 -4.73 14.00 -1.65
CA PHE A 95 -5.82 14.85 -1.17
C PHE A 95 -5.46 16.34 -1.22
N ARG A 96 -4.28 16.71 -0.73
CA ARG A 96 -3.79 18.11 -0.74
C ARG A 96 -3.60 18.67 -2.14
N GLU A 97 -3.18 17.84 -3.09
CA GLU A 97 -3.01 18.20 -4.50
C GLU A 97 -4.36 18.29 -5.24
N GLY A 98 -5.49 18.03 -4.59
CA GLY A 98 -6.80 17.98 -5.23
C GLY A 98 -6.97 16.79 -6.18
N ARG A 99 -6.08 15.79 -6.11
CA ARG A 99 -6.15 14.55 -6.90
C ARG A 99 -7.05 13.49 -6.28
N ALA A 100 -7.43 13.67 -5.01
CA ALA A 100 -8.46 12.90 -4.33
C ALA A 100 -9.38 13.85 -3.57
N ALA A 101 -10.68 13.81 -3.84
CA ALA A 101 -11.65 14.69 -3.17
C ALA A 101 -11.91 14.28 -1.70
N ARG A 102 -11.70 13.00 -1.37
CA ARG A 102 -11.92 12.41 -0.03
C ARG A 102 -10.92 11.29 0.24
N LEU A 103 -10.70 10.99 1.52
CA LEU A 103 -9.90 9.87 1.99
C LEU A 103 -10.75 8.88 2.79
N ILE A 104 -10.58 7.59 2.51
CA ILE A 104 -11.04 6.50 3.36
C ILE A 104 -9.79 5.81 3.91
N PHE A 105 -9.65 5.78 5.23
CA PHE A 105 -8.65 4.96 5.92
C PHE A 105 -9.30 3.62 6.25
N SER A 106 -8.84 2.52 5.65
CA SER A 106 -9.48 1.20 5.78
C SER A 106 -8.55 0.18 6.43
N GLY A 107 -8.93 -0.28 7.61
CA GLY A 107 -8.23 -1.32 8.36
C GLY A 107 -8.73 -1.40 9.81
N ALA A 108 -9.08 -2.61 10.25
CA ALA A 108 -9.44 -2.88 11.63
C ALA A 108 -8.22 -3.16 12.51
N HIS A 109 -8.47 -3.91 13.58
CA HIS A 109 -7.52 -4.23 14.63
C HIS A 109 -6.42 -5.19 14.17
N PRO A 110 -5.13 -4.90 14.39
CA PRO A 110 -4.09 -5.91 14.23
C PRO A 110 -4.33 -6.96 15.32
N GLY A 111 -4.51 -8.23 14.96
CA GLY A 111 -4.87 -9.33 15.88
C GLY A 111 -3.90 -9.64 17.03
N SER A 112 -3.01 -8.71 17.41
CA SER A 112 -1.91 -8.81 18.39
C SER A 112 -2.24 -8.26 19.79
N GLY A 113 -3.52 -8.14 20.17
CA GLY A 113 -3.92 -7.80 21.55
C GLY A 113 -4.09 -6.30 21.86
N LEU A 114 -3.90 -5.44 20.86
CA LEU A 114 -3.97 -3.98 20.96
C LEU A 114 -5.38 -3.39 21.14
N ARG A 115 -6.37 -4.09 21.72
CA ARG A 115 -7.85 -4.03 21.47
C ARG A 115 -8.58 -2.67 21.27
N ASN A 116 -7.93 -1.53 21.46
CA ASN A 116 -8.57 -0.21 21.52
C ASN A 116 -8.22 0.75 20.35
N VAL A 117 -7.28 0.43 19.45
CA VAL A 117 -6.90 1.29 18.31
C VAL A 117 -6.93 0.54 16.99
N SER A 118 -7.84 0.94 16.08
CA SER A 118 -7.89 0.43 14.72
C SER A 118 -6.76 1.01 13.86
N GLU A 119 -6.35 0.29 12.81
CA GLU A 119 -5.41 0.82 11.81
C GLU A 119 -5.94 2.10 11.16
N ALA A 120 -7.24 2.16 10.88
CA ALA A 120 -7.88 3.35 10.33
C ALA A 120 -7.75 4.57 11.24
N ASN A 121 -7.98 4.41 12.55
CA ASN A 121 -7.83 5.51 13.51
C ASN A 121 -6.37 5.96 13.62
N ALA A 122 -5.42 5.02 13.71
CA ALA A 122 -3.99 5.34 13.74
C ALA A 122 -3.53 6.07 12.47
N MET A 123 -4.04 5.68 11.30
CA MET A 123 -3.76 6.37 10.04
C MET A 123 -4.31 7.80 10.04
N ALA A 124 -5.52 8.02 10.55
CA ALA A 124 -6.13 9.34 10.59
C ALA A 124 -5.43 10.28 11.59
N GLU A 125 -5.01 9.76 12.74
CA GLU A 125 -4.21 10.51 13.71
C GLU A 125 -2.85 10.91 13.11
N TYR A 126 -2.19 9.99 12.41
CA TYR A 126 -0.95 10.29 11.71
C TYR A 126 -1.17 11.33 10.59
N ALA A 127 -2.26 11.21 9.81
CA ALA A 127 -2.62 12.16 8.77
C ALA A 127 -2.87 13.58 9.32
N ALA A 128 -3.50 13.69 10.49
CA ALA A 128 -3.72 14.96 11.18
C ALA A 128 -2.41 15.64 11.62
N GLY A 129 -1.33 14.87 11.78
CA GLY A 129 0.02 15.40 12.00
C GLY A 129 0.70 15.94 10.73
N LEU A 130 0.23 15.55 9.53
CA LEU A 130 0.84 15.93 8.25
C LEU A 130 0.21 17.18 7.62
N MET A 131 -1.02 17.51 7.98
CA MET A 131 -1.74 18.69 7.49
C MET A 131 -2.81 19.16 8.48
N PRO A 132 -3.28 20.40 8.37
CA PRO A 132 -4.43 20.85 9.15
C PRO A 132 -5.63 19.91 8.97
N PRO A 133 -6.47 19.74 10.01
CA PRO A 133 -7.61 18.82 9.94
C PRO A 133 -8.48 19.09 8.73
N ALA A 134 -8.75 18.04 7.95
CA ALA A 134 -9.67 18.16 6.83
C ALA A 134 -11.07 18.54 7.33
N PRO A 135 -11.86 19.28 6.52
CA PRO A 135 -13.28 19.49 6.77
C PRO A 135 -14.00 18.19 7.12
N ARG A 136 -14.96 18.28 8.05
CA ARG A 136 -15.74 17.11 8.51
C ARG A 136 -16.34 16.36 7.31
N GLY A 137 -16.22 15.05 7.34
CA GLY A 137 -16.78 14.16 6.31
C GLY A 137 -15.90 13.96 5.07
N LEU A 138 -14.75 14.63 4.97
CA LEU A 138 -13.78 14.37 3.89
C LEU A 138 -12.83 13.21 4.20
N TRP A 139 -12.57 12.95 5.49
CA TRP A 139 -11.86 11.78 5.95
C TRP A 139 -12.84 10.84 6.63
N LEU A 140 -12.84 9.58 6.19
CA LEU A 140 -13.73 8.53 6.64
C LEU A 140 -12.91 7.37 7.19
N LEU A 141 -13.37 6.77 8.28
CA LEU A 141 -12.71 5.64 8.93
C LEU A 141 -13.51 4.37 8.68
N GLU A 142 -12.86 3.36 8.12
CA GLU A 142 -13.39 2.02 7.98
C GLU A 142 -12.60 1.09 8.93
N GLU A 143 -13.18 0.81 10.10
CA GLU A 143 -12.50 0.17 11.23
C GLU A 143 -12.86 -1.33 11.41
N ARG A 144 -13.61 -1.91 10.47
CA ARG A 144 -14.20 -3.24 10.62
C ARG A 144 -13.47 -4.33 9.83
N SER A 145 -12.70 -3.95 8.83
CA SER A 145 -12.07 -4.88 7.91
C SER A 145 -10.88 -5.66 8.50
N THR A 146 -10.92 -6.98 8.37
CA THR A 146 -9.87 -7.91 8.85
C THR A 146 -9.14 -8.62 7.73
N SER A 147 -9.44 -8.27 6.48
CA SER A 147 -8.92 -8.89 5.27
C SER A 147 -9.02 -7.93 4.09
N THR A 148 -8.16 -8.07 3.07
CA THR A 148 -8.22 -7.26 1.85
C THR A 148 -9.61 -7.29 1.19
N ARG A 149 -10.33 -8.42 1.28
CA ARG A 149 -11.72 -8.52 0.79
C ARG A 149 -12.68 -7.65 1.58
N THR A 150 -12.62 -7.69 2.90
CA THR A 150 -13.48 -6.85 3.74
C THR A 150 -13.13 -5.37 3.62
N ASN A 151 -11.84 -5.01 3.41
CA ASN A 151 -11.45 -3.63 3.11
C ASN A 151 -12.19 -3.14 1.87
N ALA A 152 -12.21 -3.96 0.80
CA ALA A 152 -12.93 -3.64 -0.43
C ALA A 152 -14.43 -3.47 -0.20
N LEU A 153 -15.09 -4.47 0.38
CA LEU A 153 -16.54 -4.46 0.55
C LEU A 153 -17.01 -3.31 1.45
N PHE A 154 -16.32 -3.07 2.57
CA PHE A 154 -16.74 -2.03 3.52
C PHE A 154 -16.41 -0.62 2.99
N SER A 155 -15.27 -0.43 2.32
CA SER A 155 -14.96 0.85 1.68
C SER A 155 -15.96 1.18 0.57
N LEU A 156 -16.31 0.21 -0.28
CA LEU A 156 -17.29 0.41 -1.35
C LEU A 156 -18.69 0.72 -0.80
N ALA A 157 -19.10 0.05 0.28
CA ALA A 157 -20.37 0.37 0.95
C ALA A 157 -20.40 1.80 1.48
N MET A 158 -19.29 2.30 2.06
CA MET A 158 -19.19 3.70 2.50
C MET A 158 -19.27 4.69 1.33
N ILE A 159 -18.66 4.35 0.19
CA ILE A 159 -18.73 5.15 -1.04
C ILE A 159 -20.17 5.24 -1.55
N GLN A 160 -20.89 4.11 -1.61
CA GLN A 160 -22.31 4.08 -1.98
C GLN A 160 -23.17 4.94 -1.06
N GLN A 161 -22.99 4.78 0.26
CA GLN A 161 -23.76 5.51 1.26
C GLN A 161 -23.54 7.03 1.11
N GLN A 162 -22.30 7.46 0.90
CA GLN A 162 -21.97 8.86 0.66
C GLN A 162 -22.63 9.40 -0.63
N GLN A 163 -22.60 8.64 -1.71
CA GLN A 163 -23.26 9.04 -2.97
C GLN A 163 -24.77 9.20 -2.80
N GLN A 164 -25.42 8.25 -2.12
CA GLN A 164 -26.86 8.32 -1.85
C GLN A 164 -27.20 9.55 -1.01
N GLN A 165 -26.41 9.86 0.03
CA GLN A 165 -26.60 11.05 0.86
C GLN A 165 -26.46 12.34 0.05
N GLN A 166 -25.46 12.43 -0.83
CA GLN A 166 -25.27 13.60 -1.70
C GLN A 166 -26.42 13.78 -2.70
N GLN A 167 -26.90 12.69 -3.31
CA GLN A 167 -28.04 12.73 -4.21
C GLN A 167 -29.32 13.17 -3.51
N GLN A 168 -29.58 12.68 -2.29
CA GLN A 168 -30.74 13.10 -1.49
C GLN A 168 -30.68 14.59 -1.15
N GLN A 169 -29.52 15.11 -0.76
CA GLN A 169 -29.33 16.53 -0.46
C GLN A 169 -29.57 17.40 -1.70
N GLN A 170 -29.04 17.00 -2.85
CA GLN A 170 -29.25 17.71 -4.12
C GLN A 170 -30.72 17.71 -4.54
N GLN A 171 -31.44 16.60 -4.37
CA GLN A 171 -32.87 16.52 -4.67
C GLN A 171 -33.69 17.44 -3.75
N GLN A 172 -33.38 17.48 -2.46
CA GLN A 172 -34.04 18.38 -1.51
C GLN A 172 -33.80 19.85 -1.86
N GLN A 173 -32.57 20.21 -2.22
CA GLN A 173 -32.24 21.57 -2.67
C GLN A 173 -32.96 21.91 -3.97
N ARG A 174 -33.01 21.01 -4.96
CA ARG A 174 -33.77 21.22 -6.20
C ARG A 174 -35.26 21.42 -5.95
N GLN A 175 -35.85 20.66 -5.01
CA GLN A 175 -37.27 20.82 -4.65
C GLN A 175 -37.54 22.15 -3.93
N GLN A 176 -36.57 22.67 -3.17
CA GLN A 176 -36.66 23.98 -2.52
C GLN A 176 -36.39 25.14 -3.50
N SER A 177 -35.56 24.93 -4.53
CA SER A 177 -35.27 25.91 -5.58
C SER A 177 -36.25 25.88 -6.75
N ALA A 178 -37.09 24.85 -6.89
CA ALA A 178 -38.14 24.76 -7.91
C ALA A 178 -39.33 25.74 -7.71
N GLY A 179 -39.19 26.70 -6.79
CA GLY A 179 -40.04 27.89 -6.71
C GLY A 179 -39.63 29.04 -7.64
N ASP A 180 -38.51 28.93 -8.37
CA ASP A 180 -38.12 29.90 -9.40
C ASP A 180 -37.56 29.19 -10.65
N GLY A 181 -37.94 29.67 -11.82
CA GLY A 181 -37.98 28.92 -13.08
C GLY A 181 -36.63 28.51 -13.69
N SER A 182 -36.71 27.40 -14.45
CA SER A 182 -35.80 26.87 -15.48
C SER A 182 -34.29 26.80 -15.19
N ASP A 183 -33.74 25.58 -15.18
CA ASP A 183 -32.73 25.23 -16.20
C ASP A 183 -32.56 23.72 -16.39
N CYS A 184 -32.08 23.39 -17.58
CA CYS A 184 -31.94 22.10 -18.22
C CYS A 184 -30.98 21.18 -17.45
N SER A 185 -31.46 20.00 -17.09
CA SER A 185 -30.67 18.96 -16.42
C SER A 185 -29.67 18.35 -17.40
N ASP A 186 -28.42 18.80 -17.36
CA ASP A 186 -27.33 18.07 -17.99
C ASP A 186 -27.12 16.75 -17.24
N GLY A 187 -27.49 15.66 -17.90
CA GLY A 187 -27.44 14.29 -17.41
C GLY A 187 -26.01 13.75 -17.37
N SER A 188 -25.11 14.46 -16.70
CA SER A 188 -23.76 13.99 -16.45
C SER A 188 -23.82 12.86 -15.42
N GLY A 189 -23.97 11.62 -15.90
CA GLY A 189 -23.71 10.43 -15.12
C GLY A 189 -22.29 10.51 -14.56
N GLY A 190 -22.18 10.96 -13.31
CA GLY A 190 -20.89 11.22 -12.68
C GLY A 190 -20.02 9.98 -12.71
N VAL A 191 -18.82 10.12 -13.27
CA VAL A 191 -17.80 9.07 -13.21
C VAL A 191 -17.37 8.97 -11.75
N CYS A 192 -17.65 7.84 -11.10
CA CYS A 192 -17.13 7.56 -9.77
C CYS A 192 -15.77 6.86 -9.86
N SER A 193 -14.74 7.58 -9.47
CA SER A 193 -13.35 7.14 -9.53
C SER A 193 -12.82 6.82 -8.12
N VAL A 194 -12.32 5.60 -7.96
CA VAL A 194 -11.75 5.08 -6.73
C VAL A 194 -10.25 4.90 -6.92
N LEU A 195 -9.45 5.49 -6.03
CA LEU A 195 -8.00 5.42 -6.05
C LEU A 195 -7.48 4.59 -4.87
N LEU A 196 -6.88 3.44 -5.13
CA LEU A 196 -6.29 2.60 -4.08
C LEU A 196 -4.87 3.06 -3.75
N VAL A 197 -4.57 3.30 -2.48
CA VAL A 197 -3.23 3.64 -2.01
C VAL A 197 -2.66 2.47 -1.20
N THR A 198 -1.62 1.83 -1.73
CA THR A 198 -0.97 0.67 -1.08
C THR A 198 0.48 0.49 -1.56
N ASN A 199 1.25 -0.33 -0.84
CA ASN A 199 2.63 -0.65 -1.22
C ASN A 199 2.68 -1.59 -2.45
N PRO A 200 3.74 -1.51 -3.28
CA PRO A 200 3.88 -2.25 -4.54
C PRO A 200 3.48 -3.73 -4.49
N PHE A 201 3.98 -4.49 -3.52
CA PHE A 201 3.73 -5.93 -3.47
C PHE A 201 2.29 -6.30 -3.12
N HIS A 202 1.54 -5.42 -2.45
CA HIS A 202 0.12 -5.63 -2.13
C HIS A 202 -0.83 -5.12 -3.22
N GLN A 203 -0.31 -4.46 -4.27
CA GLN A 203 -1.15 -3.81 -5.28
C GLN A 203 -1.98 -4.83 -6.07
N LEU A 204 -1.36 -5.89 -6.62
CA LEU A 204 -2.08 -6.86 -7.44
C LEU A 204 -3.28 -7.48 -6.70
N ARG A 205 -3.07 -7.98 -5.48
CA ARG A 205 -4.15 -8.58 -4.68
C ARG A 205 -5.23 -7.56 -4.40
N SER A 206 -4.85 -6.36 -3.96
CA SER A 206 -5.80 -5.30 -3.62
C SER A 206 -6.62 -4.89 -4.83
N TYR A 207 -5.97 -4.64 -5.98
CA TYR A 207 -6.63 -4.27 -7.22
C TYR A 207 -7.63 -5.34 -7.68
N LEU A 208 -7.22 -6.60 -7.79
CA LEU A 208 -8.10 -7.69 -8.23
C LEU A 208 -9.28 -7.88 -7.28
N THR A 209 -9.03 -7.85 -5.97
CA THR A 209 -10.08 -8.00 -4.95
C THR A 209 -11.08 -6.84 -4.99
N PHE A 210 -10.60 -5.60 -5.11
CA PHE A 210 -11.48 -4.44 -5.27
C PHE A 210 -12.25 -4.50 -6.59
N ARG A 211 -11.60 -4.86 -7.70
CA ARG A 211 -12.26 -5.01 -9.00
C ARG A 211 -13.39 -6.03 -8.94
N ARG A 212 -13.16 -7.17 -8.28
CA ARG A 212 -14.17 -8.21 -8.06
C ARG A 212 -15.31 -7.70 -7.19
N ALA A 213 -15.00 -7.09 -6.04
CA ALA A 213 -15.99 -6.54 -5.12
C ALA A 213 -16.84 -5.43 -5.77
N MET A 214 -16.24 -4.58 -6.59
CA MET A 214 -16.93 -3.56 -7.38
C MET A 214 -17.92 -4.20 -8.36
N ARG A 215 -17.55 -5.26 -9.08
CA ARG A 215 -18.47 -5.99 -9.95
C ARG A 215 -19.64 -6.62 -9.17
N GLU A 216 -19.36 -7.21 -8.01
CA GLU A 216 -20.38 -7.79 -7.11
C GLU A 216 -21.34 -6.72 -6.55
N ALA A 217 -20.85 -5.50 -6.34
CA ALA A 217 -21.63 -4.35 -5.90
C ALA A 217 -22.38 -3.62 -7.03
N GLY A 218 -22.35 -4.13 -8.27
CA GLY A 218 -22.98 -3.49 -9.43
C GLY A 218 -22.24 -2.24 -9.94
N MET A 219 -20.95 -2.11 -9.63
CA MET A 219 -20.07 -1.00 -10.00
C MET A 219 -18.92 -1.44 -10.94
N PRO A 220 -19.19 -2.02 -12.12
CA PRO A 220 -18.11 -2.56 -12.95
C PRO A 220 -17.08 -1.46 -13.33
N PRO A 221 -15.79 -1.58 -12.91
CA PRO A 221 -14.79 -0.55 -13.14
C PRO A 221 -14.23 -0.53 -14.57
N ASP A 222 -14.58 -1.56 -15.37
CA ASP A 222 -14.16 -1.73 -16.76
C ASP A 222 -15.33 -1.47 -17.75
N GLY A 223 -16.44 -0.88 -17.27
CA GLY A 223 -17.63 -0.69 -18.07
C GLY A 223 -17.40 0.28 -19.23
N GLY A 224 -17.45 -0.23 -20.47
CA GLY A 224 -17.24 0.50 -21.73
C GLY A 224 -18.26 1.60 -22.06
N GLY A 225 -18.97 2.14 -21.07
CA GLY A 225 -19.91 3.26 -21.23
C GLY A 225 -19.26 4.64 -21.22
N CYS A 226 -17.99 4.77 -20.83
CA CYS A 226 -17.33 6.09 -20.82
C CYS A 226 -16.79 6.55 -22.18
N ASP A 227 -16.59 5.63 -23.13
CA ASP A 227 -15.88 5.92 -24.38
C ASP A 227 -16.79 5.85 -25.62
N SER A 228 -18.08 5.54 -25.46
CA SER A 228 -19.05 5.50 -26.56
C SER A 228 -20.15 6.53 -26.33
N GLY A 229 -19.97 7.71 -26.89
CA GLY A 229 -21.08 8.63 -27.09
C GLY A 229 -22.20 7.93 -27.85
N GLY A 230 -23.41 7.90 -27.29
CA GLY A 230 -24.63 7.52 -28.02
C GLY A 230 -25.37 6.26 -27.57
N GLY A 231 -25.06 5.65 -26.43
CA GLY A 231 -25.86 4.54 -25.88
C GLY A 231 -26.81 5.00 -24.78
N ALA A 232 -28.12 4.91 -25.00
CA ALA A 232 -29.19 5.26 -24.05
C ALA A 232 -29.31 4.32 -22.82
N GLY A 233 -28.19 3.88 -22.26
CA GLY A 233 -28.09 3.17 -20.99
C GLY A 233 -27.34 4.04 -19.99
N GLY A 234 -28.06 4.94 -19.31
CA GLY A 234 -27.52 5.90 -18.34
C GLY A 234 -27.04 5.26 -17.03
N GLY A 235 -26.11 4.30 -17.10
CA GLY A 235 -25.43 3.74 -15.94
C GLY A 235 -24.26 4.62 -15.50
N ALA A 236 -24.05 4.75 -14.19
CA ALA A 236 -22.87 5.45 -13.65
C ALA A 236 -21.58 4.73 -14.09
N CYS A 237 -20.60 5.50 -14.57
CA CYS A 237 -19.28 4.97 -14.92
C CYS A 237 -18.43 4.87 -13.65
N TYR A 238 -17.80 3.73 -13.41
CA TYR A 238 -16.87 3.55 -12.31
C TYR A 238 -15.45 3.34 -12.84
N ARG A 239 -14.44 3.91 -12.18
CA ARG A 239 -13.02 3.70 -12.53
C ARG A 239 -12.21 3.35 -11.30
N LEU A 240 -11.25 2.44 -11.47
CA LEU A 240 -10.37 1.97 -10.39
C LEU A 240 -8.91 2.26 -10.75
N TYR A 241 -8.23 3.00 -9.89
CA TYR A 241 -6.84 3.41 -10.05
C TYR A 241 -5.99 2.94 -8.86
N VAL A 242 -4.67 2.93 -9.01
CA VAL A 242 -3.73 2.51 -7.97
C VAL A 242 -2.57 3.51 -7.86
N ALA A 243 -2.36 4.05 -6.66
CA ALA A 243 -1.18 4.84 -6.30
C ALA A 243 -0.20 3.99 -5.48
N ALA A 244 1.07 4.02 -5.88
CA ALA A 244 2.13 3.32 -5.18
C ALA A 244 2.66 4.13 -3.99
N ALA A 245 2.58 3.56 -2.79
CA ALA A 245 3.30 4.07 -1.64
C ALA A 245 4.71 3.46 -1.59
N PRO A 246 5.79 4.27 -1.57
CA PRO A 246 7.15 3.75 -1.56
C PRO A 246 7.35 2.78 -0.39
N PHE A 247 7.84 1.58 -0.70
CA PHE A 247 8.10 0.59 0.33
C PHE A 247 9.50 0.82 0.92
N ALA A 248 9.56 1.13 2.21
CA ALA A 248 10.81 1.34 2.92
C ALA A 248 11.49 0.04 3.40
N GLY A 249 10.86 -1.12 3.19
CA GLY A 249 11.32 -2.39 3.77
C GLY A 249 11.09 -2.48 5.27
N HIS A 250 11.49 -3.61 5.86
CA HIS A 250 11.70 -3.75 7.30
C HIS A 250 12.95 -3.01 7.81
N ARG A 251 13.43 -1.98 7.10
CA ARG A 251 14.67 -1.30 7.42
C ARG A 251 14.67 -0.76 8.86
N GLY A 252 15.56 -1.30 9.69
CA GLY A 252 15.74 -0.87 11.08
C GLY A 252 14.95 -1.69 12.11
N TYR A 253 14.32 -2.80 11.69
CA TYR A 253 13.73 -3.78 12.62
C TYR A 253 14.80 -4.75 13.16
N GLY A 254 15.88 -4.99 12.42
CA GLY A 254 17.00 -5.81 12.84
C GLY A 254 18.28 -5.60 12.03
N PRO A 255 19.26 -6.51 12.15
CA PRO A 255 20.39 -6.60 11.25
C PRO A 255 19.91 -6.68 9.79
N TRP A 256 20.52 -5.92 8.89
CA TRP A 256 20.08 -5.83 7.49
C TRP A 256 19.86 -7.18 6.76
N PRO A 257 20.59 -8.29 7.04
CA PRO A 257 20.30 -9.58 6.41
C PRO A 257 18.95 -10.15 6.82
N LEU A 258 18.56 -9.95 8.09
CA LEU A 258 17.28 -10.42 8.62
C LEU A 258 16.12 -9.57 8.06
N ASP A 259 16.32 -8.25 7.94
CA ASP A 259 15.35 -7.36 7.29
C ASP A 259 15.11 -7.79 5.82
N ALA A 260 16.18 -8.13 5.09
CA ALA A 260 16.07 -8.58 3.71
C ALA A 260 15.32 -9.92 3.56
N LEU A 261 15.55 -10.87 4.48
CA LEU A 261 14.81 -12.13 4.52
C LEU A 261 13.34 -11.93 4.88
N ALA A 262 13.03 -11.02 5.81
CA ALA A 262 11.66 -10.65 6.14
C ALA A 262 10.92 -10.05 4.94
N ASP A 263 11.59 -9.16 4.18
CA ASP A 263 11.01 -8.58 2.97
C ASP A 263 10.76 -9.64 1.86
N GLN A 264 11.64 -10.64 1.72
CA GLN A 264 11.42 -11.77 0.81
C GLN A 264 10.29 -12.69 1.27
N TRP A 265 10.20 -12.95 2.58
CA TRP A 265 9.12 -13.72 3.16
C TRP A 265 7.75 -13.06 2.89
N ASP A 266 7.67 -11.74 2.99
CA ASP A 266 6.44 -11.00 2.68
C ASP A 266 5.98 -11.20 1.23
N PHE A 267 6.91 -11.25 0.28
CA PHE A 267 6.58 -11.55 -1.11
C PHE A 267 5.97 -12.96 -1.26
N TRP A 268 6.60 -13.98 -0.66
CA TRP A 268 6.08 -15.35 -0.72
C TRP A 268 4.73 -15.50 -0.03
N ARG A 269 4.56 -14.87 1.13
CA ARG A 269 3.29 -14.79 1.84
C ARG A 269 2.22 -14.16 0.98
N GLU A 270 2.56 -13.14 0.20
CA GLU A 270 1.63 -12.48 -0.72
C GLU A 270 1.22 -13.39 -1.89
N LEU A 271 2.15 -14.14 -2.47
CA LEU A 271 1.82 -15.14 -3.49
C LEU A 271 0.88 -16.23 -2.97
N LEU A 272 1.12 -16.73 -1.75
CA LEU A 272 0.22 -17.69 -1.10
C LEU A 272 -1.16 -17.08 -0.86
N ALA A 273 -1.22 -15.81 -0.45
CA ALA A 273 -2.48 -15.11 -0.28
C ALA A 273 -3.23 -14.94 -1.61
N LEU A 274 -2.54 -14.63 -2.72
CA LEU A 274 -3.14 -14.59 -4.05
C LEU A 274 -3.74 -15.94 -4.45
N ALA A 275 -2.99 -17.04 -4.25
CA ALA A 275 -3.49 -18.39 -4.52
C ALA A 275 -4.72 -18.73 -3.67
N TYR A 276 -4.69 -18.38 -2.38
CA TYR A 276 -5.83 -18.56 -1.47
C TYR A 276 -7.07 -17.76 -1.90
N TYR A 277 -6.89 -16.48 -2.29
CA TYR A 277 -8.00 -15.63 -2.75
C TYR A 277 -8.57 -16.13 -4.08
N ALA A 278 -7.72 -16.59 -5.01
CA ALA A 278 -8.15 -17.22 -6.25
C ALA A 278 -9.01 -18.46 -5.97
N ALA A 279 -8.53 -19.36 -5.08
CA ALA A 279 -9.26 -20.56 -4.68
C ALA A 279 -10.63 -20.26 -4.01
N ARG A 280 -10.75 -19.09 -3.35
CA ARG A 280 -12.00 -18.60 -2.75
C ARG A 280 -12.92 -17.87 -3.74
N GLY A 281 -12.49 -17.63 -4.98
CA GLY A 281 -13.24 -16.85 -5.97
C GLY A 281 -13.30 -15.35 -5.66
N TRP A 282 -12.31 -14.82 -4.94
CA TRP A 282 -12.27 -13.42 -4.49
C TRP A 282 -11.44 -12.50 -5.39
N LEU A 283 -10.79 -13.03 -6.43
CA LEU A 283 -10.04 -12.28 -7.44
C LEU A 283 -10.80 -12.21 -8.78
#